data_AF-Q3LVE9-F1
#
_entry.id   AF-Q3LVE9-F1
#
_cell.length_a   1.000
_cell.length_b   1.000
_cell.length_c   1.000
_cell.angle_alpha   90.00
_cell.angle_beta   90.00
_cell.angle_gamma   90.00
#
_symmetry.space_group_name_H-M   'P 1'
#
loop_
_entity.id
_entity.type
_entity.pdbx_description
1 polymer ?
#
loop_
_entity_poly.entity_id
_entity_poly.type
_entity_poly.pdbx_seq_one_letter_code
_entity_poly.pdbx_strand_id
1 'polypeptide(L)'
;EYTVRALQRTMPPAVPAVVFLSGGQSEEEATVNLNAMNQYKGKKPWTLTFSFGRALQQSTLKAWSGKVENVEKAQAAFLARCKANSEATLGIYKGGSGLSEGASESLHI
;
A
#
# COMPACT_ATOMS: atom_id res chain seq x y z
N GLU A 1 13.40 -7.36 -0.58
CA GLU A 1 14.06 -8.65 -0.90
C GLU A 1 13.61 -9.80 0.00
N TYR A 2 13.80 -9.69 1.32
CA TYR A 2 13.50 -10.78 2.26
C TYR A 2 12.07 -11.34 2.16
N THR A 3 11.07 -10.46 1.99
CA THR A 3 9.68 -10.88 1.83
C THR A 3 9.48 -11.82 0.65
N VAL A 4 9.97 -11.44 -0.55
CA VAL A 4 9.83 -12.28 -1.75
C VAL A 4 10.58 -13.60 -1.58
N ARG A 5 11.79 -13.56 -1.02
CA ARG A 5 12.58 -14.76 -0.74
C ARG A 5 11.88 -15.71 0.23
N ALA A 6 11.22 -15.19 1.26
CA ALA A 6 10.46 -15.98 2.21
C ALA A 6 9.29 -16.70 1.51
N LEU A 7 8.50 -15.96 0.70
CA LEU A 7 7.40 -16.55 -0.07
C LEU A 7 7.89 -17.62 -1.05
N GLN A 8 9.00 -17.38 -1.74
CA GLN A 8 9.62 -18.37 -2.64
C GLN A 8 10.00 -19.67 -1.93
N ARG A 9 10.33 -19.63 -0.63
CA ARG A 9 10.75 -20.81 0.14
C ARG A 9 9.59 -21.59 0.74
N THR A 10 8.40 -20.99 0.85
CA THR A 10 7.31 -21.56 1.63
C THR A 10 5.98 -21.67 0.88
N MET A 11 5.75 -20.83 -0.13
CA MET A 11 4.47 -20.82 -0.84
C MET A 11 4.50 -21.71 -2.09
N PRO A 12 3.46 -22.52 -2.31
CA PRO A 12 3.27 -23.21 -3.59
C PRO A 12 2.84 -22.25 -4.70
N PRO A 13 3.33 -22.40 -5.96
CA PRO A 13 2.90 -21.59 -7.10
C PRO A 13 1.40 -21.69 -7.44
N ALA A 14 0.69 -22.70 -6.93
CA ALA A 14 -0.75 -22.87 -7.15
C ALA A 14 -1.61 -21.82 -6.44
N VAL A 15 -1.06 -21.13 -5.42
CA VAL A 15 -1.76 -19.99 -4.81
C VAL A 15 -1.82 -18.86 -5.87
N PRO A 16 -2.95 -18.16 -6.04
CA PRO A 16 -3.04 -17.14 -7.09
C PRO A 16 -2.40 -15.80 -6.68
N ALA A 17 -2.53 -15.41 -5.41
CA ALA A 17 -2.12 -14.09 -4.95
C ALA A 17 -1.71 -14.06 -3.47
N VAL A 18 -0.87 -13.09 -3.13
CA VAL A 18 -0.56 -12.70 -1.76
C VAL A 18 -1.03 -11.25 -1.57
N VAL A 19 -1.95 -11.07 -0.64
CA VAL A 19 -2.51 -9.77 -0.25
C VAL A 19 -1.83 -9.31 1.04
N PHE A 20 -0.88 -8.38 0.94
CA PHE A 20 -0.11 -7.95 2.12
C PHE A 20 -0.95 -7.07 3.04
N LEU A 21 -0.83 -7.31 4.34
CA LEU A 21 -1.26 -6.36 5.37
C LEU A 21 -0.22 -5.23 5.49
N SER A 22 -0.67 -4.03 5.83
CA SER A 22 0.24 -2.88 6.06
C SER A 22 0.81 -2.87 7.48
N GLY A 23 0.08 -3.42 8.46
CA GLY A 23 0.53 -3.49 9.85
C GLY A 23 0.83 -2.10 10.43
N GLY A 24 2.04 -1.94 10.96
CA GLY A 24 2.57 -0.71 11.58
C GLY A 24 3.08 0.36 10.61
N GLN A 25 3.14 0.07 9.31
CA GLN A 25 3.70 1.00 8.30
C GLN A 25 2.85 2.25 8.08
N SER A 26 3.50 3.34 7.68
CA SER A 26 2.80 4.50 7.13
C SER A 26 2.15 4.20 5.77
N GLU A 27 1.27 5.08 5.28
CA GLU A 27 0.62 4.90 3.97
C GLU A 27 1.66 4.85 2.84
N GLU A 28 2.64 5.77 2.88
CA GLU A 28 3.69 5.84 1.87
C GLU A 28 4.66 4.66 1.97
N GLU A 29 5.07 4.30 3.19
CA GLU A 29 5.97 3.16 3.42
C GLU A 29 5.37 1.85 2.90
N ALA A 30 4.09 1.58 3.20
CA ALA A 30 3.39 0.39 2.70
C ALA A 30 3.35 0.35 1.17
N THR A 31 3.11 1.49 0.53
CA THR A 31 3.09 1.63 -0.93
C THR A 31 4.47 1.39 -1.53
N VAL A 32 5.52 2.02 -0.97
CA VAL A 32 6.91 1.87 -1.43
C VAL A 32 7.39 0.43 -1.27
N ASN A 33 7.08 -0.22 -0.15
CA ASN A 33 7.46 -1.61 0.09
C ASN A 33 6.76 -2.57 -0.87
N LEU A 34 5.46 -2.38 -1.12
CA LEU A 34 4.73 -3.16 -2.12
C LEU A 34 5.33 -2.97 -3.53
N ASN A 35 5.65 -1.74 -3.89
CA ASN A 35 6.28 -1.42 -5.17
C ASN A 35 7.64 -2.11 -5.32
N ALA A 36 8.48 -2.04 -4.29
CA ALA A 36 9.79 -2.68 -4.27
C ALA A 36 9.69 -4.22 -4.40
N MET A 37 8.67 -4.84 -3.79
CA MET A 37 8.41 -6.27 -3.95
C MET A 37 8.04 -6.63 -5.39
N ASN A 38 7.24 -5.80 -6.06
CA ASN A 38 6.88 -6.01 -7.46
C ASN A 38 8.04 -5.73 -8.43
N GLN A 39 8.92 -4.79 -8.11
CA GLN A 39 10.14 -4.51 -8.87
C GLN A 39 11.25 -5.55 -8.69
N TYR A 40 11.20 -6.37 -7.63
CA TYR A 40 12.21 -7.38 -7.33
C TYR A 40 12.49 -8.30 -8.53
N LYS A 41 13.76 -8.41 -8.91
CA LYS A 41 14.20 -9.26 -10.03
C LYS A 41 14.30 -10.71 -9.57
N GLY A 42 13.28 -11.50 -9.88
CA GLY A 42 13.21 -12.92 -9.50
C GLY A 42 11.83 -13.52 -9.77
N LYS A 43 11.72 -14.85 -9.64
CA LYS A 43 10.45 -15.58 -9.84
C LYS A 43 9.42 -15.17 -8.79
N LYS A 44 8.27 -14.72 -9.25
CA LYS A 44 7.11 -14.38 -8.40
C LYS A 44 5.88 -14.97 -9.10
N PRO A 45 5.60 -16.28 -8.95
CA PRO A 45 4.48 -16.93 -9.63
C PRO A 45 3.10 -16.50 -9.08
N TRP A 46 3.09 -15.69 -8.01
CA TRP A 46 1.90 -15.10 -7.40
C TRP A 46 1.76 -13.63 -7.79
N THR A 47 0.52 -13.17 -7.89
CA THR A 47 0.25 -11.73 -7.82
C THR A 47 0.59 -11.21 -6.42
N LEU A 48 1.40 -10.15 -6.33
CA LEU A 48 1.70 -9.47 -5.06
C LEU A 48 0.92 -8.16 -4.99
N THR A 49 -0.09 -8.12 -4.12
CA THR A 49 -1.03 -7.00 -3.99
C THR A 49 -1.29 -6.66 -2.53
N PHE A 50 -2.23 -5.76 -2.24
CA PHE A 50 -2.48 -5.21 -0.91
C PHE A 50 -3.85 -5.61 -0.34
N SER A 51 -3.90 -5.75 0.98
CA SER A 51 -5.10 -5.73 1.81
C SER A 51 -4.83 -4.75 2.96
N PHE A 52 -4.98 -3.46 2.68
CA PHE A 52 -4.59 -2.39 3.59
C PHE A 52 -5.81 -1.74 4.25
N GLY A 53 -5.78 -1.67 5.59
CA GLY A 53 -6.68 -0.82 6.36
C GLY A 53 -6.08 0.58 6.53
N ARG A 54 -5.28 0.76 7.59
CA ARG A 54 -4.69 2.06 7.95
C ARG A 54 -3.90 2.73 6.82
N ALA A 55 -3.06 1.97 6.12
CA ALA A 55 -2.26 2.48 5.00
C ALA A 55 -3.07 3.00 3.78
N LEU A 56 -4.40 2.83 3.81
CA LEU A 56 -5.32 3.27 2.77
C LEU A 56 -6.31 4.34 3.28
N GLN A 57 -6.51 4.43 4.60
CA GLN A 57 -7.57 5.22 5.22
C GLN A 57 -7.08 6.34 6.15
N GLN A 58 -5.81 6.36 6.58
CA GLN A 58 -5.31 7.32 7.57
C GLN A 58 -5.52 8.77 7.09
N SER A 59 -5.06 9.09 5.88
CA SER A 59 -5.22 10.43 5.31
C SER A 59 -6.68 10.74 4.98
N THR A 60 -7.47 9.73 4.58
CA THR A 60 -8.92 9.86 4.34
C THR A 60 -9.67 10.26 5.59
N LEU A 61 -9.42 9.57 6.71
CA LEU A 61 -10.08 9.82 7.99
C LEU A 61 -9.73 11.20 8.53
N LYS A 62 -8.46 11.61 8.40
CA LYS A 62 -8.02 12.96 8.75
C LYS A 62 -8.68 14.03 7.89
N ALA A 63 -8.66 13.85 6.57
CA ALA A 63 -9.29 14.77 5.64
C ALA A 63 -10.80 14.91 5.90
N TRP A 64 -11.47 13.82 6.26
CA TRP A 64 -12.89 13.81 6.61
C TRP A 64 -13.15 14.56 7.93
N SER A 65 -12.39 14.27 8.98
CA SER A 65 -12.58 14.84 10.33
C SER A 65 -14.01 14.68 10.88
N GLY A 66 -14.77 13.69 10.41
CA GLY A 66 -16.17 13.47 10.80
C GLY A 66 -17.18 14.50 10.25
N LYS A 67 -16.75 15.36 9.32
CA LYS A 67 -17.54 16.49 8.81
C LYS A 67 -18.11 16.18 7.43
N VAL A 68 -19.41 16.40 7.24
CA VAL A 68 -20.11 16.06 5.98
C VAL A 68 -19.60 16.92 4.82
N GLU A 69 -19.27 18.18 5.09
CA GLU A 69 -18.68 19.10 4.12
C GLU A 69 -17.31 18.65 3.58
N ASN A 70 -16.62 17.74 4.27
CA ASN A 70 -15.30 17.24 3.88
C ASN A 70 -15.34 15.92 3.09
N VAL A 71 -16.51 15.37 2.78
CA VAL A 71 -16.62 14.05 2.12
C VAL A 71 -15.86 14.00 0.81
N GLU A 72 -15.98 15.02 -0.04
CA GLU A 72 -15.27 15.06 -1.33
C GLU A 72 -13.74 15.10 -1.14
N LYS A 73 -13.26 15.88 -0.18
CA LYS A 73 -11.83 15.97 0.17
C LYS A 73 -11.30 14.61 0.65
N ALA A 74 -12.08 13.91 1.48
CA ALA A 74 -11.73 12.59 1.98
C ALA A 74 -11.70 11.53 0.87
N GLN A 75 -12.70 11.54 -0.02
CA GLN A 75 -12.75 10.65 -1.19
C GLN A 75 -11.57 10.89 -2.14
N ALA A 76 -11.18 12.15 -2.36
CA ALA A 76 -10.00 12.48 -3.16
C ALA A 76 -8.70 11.91 -2.54
N ALA A 77 -8.53 12.04 -1.22
CA ALA A 77 -7.39 11.46 -0.51
C ALA A 77 -7.39 9.92 -0.59
N PHE A 78 -8.56 9.29 -0.43
CA PHE A 78 -8.72 7.84 -0.55
C PHE A 78 -8.35 7.35 -1.95
N LEU A 79 -8.87 8.00 -2.99
CA LEU A 79 -8.58 7.65 -4.38
C LEU A 79 -7.10 7.80 -4.71
N ALA A 80 -6.42 8.82 -4.16
CA ALA A 80 -4.98 8.99 -4.33
C ALA A 80 -4.21 7.78 -3.77
N ARG A 81 -4.57 7.29 -2.57
CA ARG A 81 -3.98 6.08 -1.99
C ARG A 81 -4.32 4.81 -2.78
N CYS A 82 -5.57 4.67 -3.27
CA CYS A 82 -5.95 3.56 -4.14
C CYS A 82 -5.08 3.50 -5.40
N LYS A 83 -4.89 4.65 -6.07
CA LYS A 83 -4.06 4.75 -7.28
C LYS A 83 -2.60 4.42 -6.99
N ALA A 84 -2.04 4.98 -5.93
CA ALA A 84 -0.66 4.72 -5.52
C ALA A 84 -0.39 3.23 -5.28
N ASN A 85 -1.28 2.56 -4.53
CA ASN A 85 -1.17 1.13 -4.26
C ASN A 85 -1.43 0.28 -5.51
N SER A 86 -2.35 0.71 -6.39
CA SER A 86 -2.56 0.08 -7.70
C SER A 86 -1.29 0.13 -8.56
N GLU A 87 -0.62 1.27 -8.65
CA GLU A 87 0.66 1.42 -9.35
C GLU A 87 1.78 0.59 -8.70
N ALA A 88 1.79 0.50 -7.37
CA ALA A 88 2.74 -0.32 -6.63
C ALA A 88 2.57 -1.82 -6.92
N THR A 89 1.35 -2.29 -7.20
CA THR A 89 1.13 -3.69 -7.65
C THR A 89 1.78 -3.98 -9.01
N LEU A 90 1.93 -2.97 -9.85
CA LEU A 90 2.58 -3.06 -11.16
C LEU A 90 4.08 -2.79 -11.08
N GLY A 91 4.59 -2.39 -9.91
CA GLY A 91 6.00 -2.01 -9.73
C GLY A 91 6.37 -0.69 -10.43
N ILE A 92 5.39 0.17 -10.72
CA ILE A 92 5.59 1.43 -11.45
C ILE A 92 5.35 2.68 -10.59
N TYR A 93 5.04 2.52 -9.30
CA TYR A 93 4.87 3.65 -8.42
C TYR A 93 6.19 4.43 -8.29
N LYS A 94 6.13 5.74 -8.54
CA LYS A 94 7.31 6.63 -8.57
C LYS A 94 7.45 7.54 -7.34
N GLY A 95 6.59 7.36 -6.34
CA GLY A 95 6.51 8.29 -5.21
C GLY A 95 5.71 9.55 -5.57
N GLY A 96 5.38 10.36 -4.56
CA GLY A 96 4.81 11.69 -4.75
C GLY A 96 3.31 11.75 -5.02
N SER A 97 2.59 10.63 -4.95
CA SER A 97 1.13 10.71 -4.86
C SER A 97 0.80 11.46 -3.56
N GLY A 98 -0.05 12.48 -3.64
CA GLY A 98 -0.26 13.53 -2.63
C GLY A 98 0.02 13.11 -1.18
N LEU A 99 1.13 13.62 -0.64
CA LEU A 99 1.41 13.65 0.80
C LEU A 99 0.32 14.52 1.44
N SER A 100 -0.79 13.88 1.73
CA SER A 100 -1.84 14.42 2.58
C SER A 100 -1.41 14.23 4.03
N GLU A 101 -1.96 15.07 4.88
CA GLU A 101 -1.67 15.05 6.31
C GLU A 101 -1.95 13.65 6.88
N GLY A 102 -0.91 12.99 7.41
CA GLY A 102 -0.97 11.61 7.92
C GLY A 102 -0.32 10.52 7.05
N ALA A 103 0.04 10.80 5.80
CA ALA A 103 0.60 9.79 4.89
C ALA A 103 1.94 9.19 5.36
N SER A 104 2.71 9.95 6.14
CA SER A 104 4.00 9.54 6.72
C SER A 104 3.90 8.99 8.15
N GLU A 105 2.71 8.96 8.75
CA GLU A 105 2.55 8.51 10.14
C GLU A 105 2.68 6.99 10.25
N SER A 106 3.69 6.56 10.98
CA SER A 106 3.97 5.16 11.27
C SER A 106 3.61 4.82 12.73
N LEU A 107 3.26 3.57 13.00
CA LEU A 107 3.11 3.03 14.36
C LEU A 107 4.39 2.32 14.84
N HIS A 108 5.44 2.28 14.02
CA HIS A 108 6.75 1.84 14.47
C HIS A 108 7.37 2.92 15.37
N ILE A 109 7.92 2.49 16.51
CA ILE A 109 8.70 3.31 17.45
C ILE A 109 10.15 3.34 16.96
#